data_AF-B1I349-F1
#
_entry.id   AF-B1I349-F1
#
_cell.length_a   1.000
_cell.length_b   1.000
_cell.length_c   1.000
_cell.angle_alpha   90.00
_cell.angle_beta   90.00
_cell.angle_gamma   90.00
#
_symmetry.space_group_name_H-M   'P 1'
#
loop_
_entity.id
_entity.type
_entity.pdbx_description
1 polymer ?
#
loop_
_entity_poly.entity_id
_entity_poly.type
_entity_poly.pdbx_seq_one_letter_code
_entity_poly.pdbx_strand_id
1 'polypeptide(L)'
;MELIFSAMAARGMALEINPGFEECLPGTRLTRMARDFGVAYFCVGSDAHRLSDLASGLDRVQVQLDKLKLGVATFRRRHVVLLDKPRNPGIK
;
A
#
# COMPACT_ATOMS: atom_id res chain seq x y z
N MET A 1 -11.22 -1.17 -12.57
CA MET A 1 -10.37 -0.77 -11.43
C MET A 1 -11.03 0.29 -10.56
N GLU A 2 -11.61 1.36 -11.13
CA GLU A 2 -12.30 2.41 -10.37
C GLU A 2 -13.39 1.86 -9.43
N LEU A 3 -14.27 0.99 -9.95
CA LEU A 3 -15.30 0.30 -9.13
C LEU A 3 -14.71 -0.52 -7.98
N ILE A 4 -13.53 -1.12 -8.20
CA ILE A 4 -12.85 -1.95 -7.20
C ILE A 4 -12.30 -1.05 -6.09
N PHE A 5 -11.61 0.04 -6.45
CA PHE A 5 -11.05 0.96 -5.46
C PHE A 5 -12.13 1.67 -4.64
N SER A 6 -13.22 2.11 -5.26
CA SER A 6 -14.37 2.65 -4.52
C SER A 6 -14.97 1.61 -3.57
N ALA A 7 -15.08 0.35 -4.00
CA ALA A 7 -15.58 -0.73 -3.17
C ALA A 7 -14.65 -1.07 -2.00
N MET A 8 -13.32 -1.00 -2.21
CA MET A 8 -12.30 -1.18 -1.18
C MET A 8 -12.36 -0.04 -0.16
N ALA A 9 -12.41 1.20 -0.62
CA ALA A 9 -12.53 2.39 0.22
C ALA A 9 -13.78 2.31 1.11
N ALA A 10 -14.94 2.00 0.53
CA ALA A 10 -16.21 1.86 1.27
C ALA A 10 -16.19 0.73 2.32
N ARG A 11 -15.32 -0.27 2.15
CA ARG A 11 -15.20 -1.42 3.06
C ARG A 11 -14.01 -1.32 4.02
N GLY A 12 -13.23 -0.24 3.96
CA GLY A 12 -12.01 -0.11 4.74
C GLY A 12 -10.94 -1.16 4.42
N MET A 13 -10.92 -1.66 3.18
CA MET A 13 -9.93 -2.64 2.73
C MET A 13 -8.59 -1.96 2.45
N ALA A 14 -7.50 -2.69 2.70
CA ALA A 14 -6.17 -2.26 2.28
C ALA A 14 -5.82 -2.75 0.88
N LEU A 15 -4.97 -1.98 0.21
CA LEU A 15 -4.28 -2.40 -0.99
C LEU A 15 -2.87 -2.86 -0.63
N GLU A 16 -2.53 -4.09 -0.96
CA GLU A 16 -1.17 -4.59 -0.83
C GLU A 16 -0.29 -4.09 -1.98
N ILE A 17 0.91 -3.63 -1.66
CA ILE A 17 1.98 -3.32 -2.60
C ILE A 17 3.12 -4.33 -2.41
N ASN A 18 3.37 -5.12 -3.45
CA ASN A 18 4.43 -6.12 -3.47
C ASN A 18 5.56 -5.67 -4.41
N PRO A 19 6.82 -6.02 -4.12
CA PRO A 19 7.91 -5.84 -5.07
C PRO A 19 7.76 -6.83 -6.21
N GLY A 20 7.45 -6.34 -7.40
CA GLY A 20 7.62 -7.11 -8.62
C GLY A 20 9.07 -7.05 -9.13
N PHE A 21 9.33 -7.75 -10.23
CA PHE A 21 10.68 -7.87 -10.78
C PHE A 21 11.24 -6.51 -11.25
N GLU A 22 10.49 -5.78 -12.06
CA GLU A 22 10.89 -4.46 -12.61
C GLU A 22 10.18 -3.29 -11.91
N GLU A 23 8.91 -3.46 -11.54
CA GLU A 23 8.11 -2.46 -10.84
C GLU A 23 7.36 -3.07 -9.65
N CYS A 24 6.87 -2.22 -8.75
CA CYS A 24 5.96 -2.68 -7.70
C CYS A 24 4.63 -3.14 -8.31
N LEU A 25 3.95 -4.05 -7.63
CA LEU A 25 2.63 -4.54 -7.99
C LEU A 25 1.65 -4.19 -6.84
N PRO A 26 0.65 -3.34 -7.09
CA PRO A 26 0.46 -2.52 -8.27
C PRO A 26 1.53 -1.41 -8.41
N GLY A 27 1.78 -1.00 -9.66
CA GLY A 27 2.70 0.09 -9.97
C GLY A 27 2.23 1.45 -9.45
N THR A 28 3.09 2.46 -9.58
CA THR A 28 2.85 3.80 -9.00
C THR A 28 1.56 4.43 -9.51
N ARG A 29 1.20 4.24 -10.79
CA ARG A 29 -0.04 4.79 -11.38
C ARG A 29 -1.29 4.23 -10.71
N LEU A 30 -1.36 2.92 -10.56
CA LEU A 30 -2.52 2.25 -9.94
C LEU A 30 -2.58 2.53 -8.44
N THR A 31 -1.43 2.59 -7.77
CA THR A 31 -1.37 2.97 -6.34
C THR A 31 -1.87 4.40 -6.12
N ARG A 32 -1.48 5.34 -6.99
CA ARG A 32 -2.01 6.71 -6.97
C ARG A 32 -3.53 6.72 -7.20
N MET A 33 -4.00 5.97 -8.18
CA MET A 33 -5.43 5.85 -8.46
C MET A 33 -6.19 5.30 -7.25
N ALA A 34 -5.68 4.27 -6.56
CA ALA A 34 -6.31 3.74 -5.36
C ALA A 34 -6.46 4.81 -4.25
N ARG A 35 -5.41 5.60 -4.00
CA ARG A 35 -5.46 6.75 -3.09
C ARG A 35 -6.51 7.76 -3.51
N ASP A 36 -6.54 8.13 -4.78
CA ASP A 36 -7.45 9.14 -5.32
C ASP A 36 -8.93 8.67 -5.23
N PHE A 37 -9.17 7.36 -5.28
CA PHE A 37 -10.48 6.73 -5.04
C PHE A 37 -10.78 6.44 -3.56
N GLY A 38 -9.95 6.93 -2.62
CA GLY A 38 -10.23 6.91 -1.19
C GLY A 38 -9.76 5.66 -0.44
N VAL A 39 -8.93 4.80 -1.04
CA VAL A 39 -8.30 3.70 -0.29
C VAL A 39 -7.35 4.29 0.75
N ALA A 40 -7.66 4.05 2.02
CA ALA A 40 -6.98 4.67 3.16
C ALA A 40 -5.78 3.86 3.68
N TYR A 41 -5.70 2.58 3.34
CA TYR A 41 -4.74 1.65 3.93
C TYR A 41 -3.91 0.96 2.85
N PHE A 42 -2.59 0.99 3.02
CA PHE A 42 -1.63 0.35 2.14
C PHE A 42 -0.75 -0.57 2.98
N CYS A 43 -0.65 -1.84 2.62
CA CYS A 43 0.25 -2.79 3.26
C CYS A 43 1.32 -3.24 2.29
N VAL A 44 2.40 -3.82 2.81
CA VAL A 44 3.54 -4.28 2.02
C VAL A 44 3.78 -5.75 2.28
N GLY A 45 4.06 -6.50 1.23
CA GLY A 45 4.40 -7.92 1.29
C GLY A 45 5.55 -8.22 0.34
N SER A 46 6.49 -9.09 0.73
CA SER A 46 7.54 -9.53 -0.20
C SER A 46 7.12 -10.75 -1.03
N ASP A 47 5.95 -11.32 -0.74
CA ASP A 47 5.44 -12.58 -1.32
C ASP A 47 6.50 -13.69 -1.37
N ALA A 48 7.28 -13.78 -0.28
CA ALA A 48 8.44 -14.64 -0.22
C ALA A 48 8.00 -16.11 -0.05
N HIS A 49 8.43 -16.95 -0.98
CA HIS A 49 8.23 -18.40 -0.93
C HIS A 49 9.42 -19.13 -0.30
N ARG A 50 10.51 -18.40 0.01
CA ARG A 50 11.72 -18.88 0.69
C ARG A 50 12.17 -17.84 1.70
N LEU A 51 12.83 -18.30 2.77
CA LEU A 51 13.34 -17.39 3.81
C LEU A 51 14.40 -16.41 3.26
N SER A 52 15.18 -16.83 2.27
CA SER A 52 16.16 -15.98 1.58
C SER A 52 15.53 -14.77 0.89
N ASP A 53 14.25 -14.86 0.56
CA ASP A 53 13.53 -13.85 -0.23
C ASP A 53 12.70 -12.94 0.69
N LEU A 54 12.74 -13.19 2.01
CA LEU A 54 12.03 -12.38 2.99
C LEU A 54 12.49 -10.92 2.89
N ALA A 55 11.52 -10.02 2.80
CA ALA A 55 11.74 -8.58 2.66
C ALA A 55 12.50 -8.15 1.38
N SER A 56 12.75 -9.07 0.44
CA SER A 56 13.36 -8.74 -0.84
C SER A 56 12.53 -7.70 -1.58
N GLY A 57 13.15 -6.61 -2.02
CA GLY A 57 12.51 -5.53 -2.79
C GLY A 57 11.61 -4.56 -1.99
N LEU A 58 11.51 -4.68 -0.66
CA LEU A 58 10.68 -3.76 0.13
C LEU A 58 11.20 -2.31 0.14
N ASP A 59 12.50 -2.11 -0.11
CA ASP A 59 13.10 -0.79 -0.32
C ASP A 59 12.45 -0.06 -1.52
N ARG A 60 12.21 -0.77 -2.62
CA ARG A 60 11.54 -0.23 -3.80
C ARG A 60 10.08 0.12 -3.50
N VAL A 61 9.40 -0.73 -2.73
CA VAL A 61 8.02 -0.47 -2.29
C VAL A 61 7.97 0.80 -1.43
N GLN A 62 8.90 0.95 -0.49
CA GLN A 62 9.00 2.15 0.34
C GLN A 62 9.20 3.42 -0.52
N VAL A 63 10.09 3.37 -1.52
CA VAL A 63 10.29 4.49 -2.46
C VAL A 63 8.99 4.86 -3.20
N GLN A 64 8.17 3.88 -3.59
CA GLN A 64 6.87 4.15 -4.22
C GLN A 64 5.88 4.81 -3.24
N LEU A 65 5.79 4.30 -2.01
CA LEU A 65 4.90 4.86 -0.99
C LEU A 65 5.31 6.29 -0.61
N ASP A 66 6.61 6.55 -0.45
CA ASP A 66 7.16 7.88 -0.15
C ASP A 66 6.84 8.90 -1.24
N LYS A 67 7.02 8.51 -2.53
CA LYS A 67 6.65 9.34 -3.69
C LYS A 67 5.18 9.76 -3.67
N LEU A 68 4.32 8.91 -3.12
CA LEU A 68 2.87 9.14 -3.05
C LEU A 68 2.41 9.70 -1.68
N LYS A 69 3.33 9.88 -0.73
CA LYS A 69 3.08 10.30 0.66
C LYS A 69 2.12 9.35 1.39
N LEU A 70 2.25 8.05 1.13
CA LEU A 70 1.44 7.01 1.74
C LEU A 70 2.19 6.34 2.90
N GLY A 71 1.48 6.03 3.98
CA GLY A 71 2.02 5.27 5.11
C GLY A 71 1.79 3.77 4.97
N VAL A 72 2.50 2.98 5.77
CA VAL A 72 2.33 1.53 5.85
C VAL A 72 1.37 1.17 6.99
N ALA A 73 0.34 0.41 6.66
CA ALA A 73 -0.60 -0.19 7.58
C ALA A 73 -0.15 -1.61 7.96
N THR A 74 -0.29 -1.96 9.23
CA THR A 74 -0.19 -3.33 9.74
C THR A 74 -1.53 -3.80 10.27
N PHE A 75 -1.64 -5.09 10.54
CA PHE A 75 -2.88 -5.69 11.04
C PHE A 75 -2.64 -6.52 12.28
N ARG A 76 -3.51 -6.35 13.28
CA ARG A 76 -3.56 -7.18 14.47
C ARG A 76 -5.00 -7.63 14.69
N ARG A 77 -5.23 -8.94 14.71
CA ARG A 77 -6.58 -9.53 14.88
C ARG A 77 -7.63 -8.93 13.91
N ARG A 78 -7.25 -8.76 12.63
CA ARG A 78 -8.07 -8.12 11.58
C ARG A 78 -8.43 -6.64 11.84
N HIS A 79 -7.74 -5.98 12.76
CA HIS A 79 -7.83 -4.53 12.95
C HIS A 79 -6.58 -3.86 12.41
N VAL A 80 -6.76 -2.74 11.73
CA VAL A 80 -5.66 -1.93 11.22
C VAL A 80 -4.90 -1.27 12.38
N VAL A 81 -3.58 -1.26 12.27
CA VAL A 81 -2.65 -0.54 13.14
C VAL A 81 -1.73 0.25 12.22
N LEU A 82 -1.85 1.57 12.25
CA LEU A 82 -0.98 2.45 11.48
C LEU A 82 0.38 2.54 12.18
N LEU A 83 1.44 2.10 11.50
CA LEU A 83 2.81 2.26 12.00
C LEU A 83 3.24 3.72 11.90
N ASP A 84 2.89 4.35 10.77
CA ASP A 84 3.09 5.76 10.50
C ASP A 84 1.73 6.42 10.28
N LYS A 85 1.41 7.49 11.02
CA LYS A 85 0.26 8.33 10.65
C LYS A 85 0.56 8.93 9.27
N PRO A 86 -0.39 8.93 8.31
CA PRO A 86 -0.18 9.64 7.06
C PRO A 86 0.21 11.10 7.39
N ARG A 87 1.28 11.59 6.76
CA ARG A 87 1.63 13.02 6.83
C ARG A 87 0.47 13.77 6.20
N ASN A 88 -0.40 14.31 7.06
CA ASN A 88 -1.65 14.97 6.73
C ASN A 88 -1.47 15.87 5.49
N PRO A 89 -2.03 15.52 4.31
CA PRO A 89 -2.10 16.47 3.21
C PRO A 89 -3.21 17.43 3.60
N GLY A 90 -2.85 18.56 4.21
CA GLY A 90 -3.79 19.53 4.73
C GLY A 90 -4.97 19.75 3.78
N ILE A 91 -6.15 19.40 4.27
CA ILE A 91 -7.41 19.90 3.71
C ILE A 91 -7.36 21.41 3.97
N LYS A 92 -7.19 22.18 2.90
CA LYS A 92 -7.54 23.60 2.86
C LYS A 92 -8.96 23.73 2.34
#